data_AF-A0AA43U9M5-F1
#
_entry.id   AF-A0AA43U9M5-F1
#
_cell.length_a   1.000
_cell.length_b   1.000
_cell.length_c   1.000
_cell.angle_alpha   90.00
_cell.angle_beta   90.00
_cell.angle_gamma   90.00
#
_symmetry.space_group_name_H-M   'P 1'
#
loop_
_entity.id
_entity.type
_entity.pdbx_description
1 polymer ?
#
loop_
_entity_poly.entity_id
_entity_poly.type
_entity_poly.pdbx_seq_one_letter_code
_entity_poly.pdbx_strand_id
1 'polypeptide(L)'
;MKDFSGMNHAGRTWRVIAAVLLFASVLASAYFIADRSFMRRNQEKYRADTEWLGALIAAEKQWIRQNQGADGQIYMNGEKAGDVDPYFACHAALGLLAGAHGFEVHEEDVMCVREYLNWHTARLIESGGITGVYRYTDGRLLRIGNADSVDAYLGAYLELMGNYIRLCESADGLDRWEEGISLAVKTLRKLTAGSLTAVSFDNGT
;
A
#
# COMPACT_ATOMS: atom_id res chain seq x y z
N MET A 1 -73.36 -1.69 -28.07
CA MET A 1 -72.13 -0.90 -28.25
C MET A 1 -71.13 -1.37 -27.21
N LYS A 2 -69.98 -1.94 -27.62
CA LYS A 2 -68.89 -2.24 -26.68
C LYS A 2 -68.22 -0.92 -26.31
N ASP A 3 -68.18 -0.62 -25.03
CA ASP A 3 -67.54 0.57 -24.50
C ASP A 3 -66.02 0.43 -24.63
N PHE A 4 -65.42 1.23 -25.51
CA PHE A 4 -63.97 1.28 -25.74
C PHE A 4 -63.28 2.33 -24.85
N SER A 5 -63.98 2.92 -23.86
CA SER A 5 -63.45 3.95 -22.96
C SER A 5 -62.19 3.51 -22.19
N GLY A 6 -62.08 2.22 -21.83
CA GLY A 6 -60.94 1.66 -21.10
C GLY A 6 -59.62 1.56 -21.89
N MET A 7 -59.66 1.45 -23.21
CA MET A 7 -58.45 1.36 -24.06
C MET A 7 -57.69 2.69 -24.15
N ASN A 8 -58.39 3.83 -24.05
CA ASN A 8 -57.76 5.15 -24.08
C ASN A 8 -57.01 5.49 -22.79
N HIS A 9 -57.40 4.91 -21.65
CA HIS A 9 -56.74 5.18 -20.38
C HIS A 9 -55.39 4.46 -20.29
N ALA A 10 -55.34 3.18 -20.69
CA ALA A 10 -54.12 2.39 -20.77
C ALA A 10 -53.09 2.97 -21.77
N GLY A 11 -53.54 3.43 -22.94
CA GLY A 11 -52.66 4.10 -23.90
C GLY A 11 -52.13 5.45 -23.40
N ARG A 12 -52.92 6.18 -22.60
CA ARG A 12 -52.52 7.46 -22.00
C ARG A 12 -51.53 7.27 -20.85
N THR A 13 -51.73 6.27 -19.99
CA THR A 13 -50.77 5.93 -18.92
C THR A 13 -49.44 5.46 -19.49
N TRP A 14 -49.43 4.60 -20.52
CA TRP A 14 -48.17 4.19 -21.17
C TRP A 14 -47.41 5.35 -21.80
N ARG A 15 -48.10 6.30 -22.44
CA ARG A 15 -47.47 7.52 -22.98
C ARG A 15 -46.87 8.40 -21.88
N VAL A 16 -47.55 8.53 -20.74
CA VAL A 16 -47.03 9.29 -19.59
C VAL A 16 -45.80 8.59 -19.00
N ILE A 17 -45.86 7.27 -18.79
CA ILE A 17 -44.73 6.48 -18.29
C ILE A 17 -43.53 6.60 -19.24
N ALA A 18 -43.75 6.42 -20.55
CA ALA A 18 -42.69 6.55 -21.55
C ALA A 18 -42.07 7.95 -21.56
N ALA A 19 -42.88 9.01 -21.44
CA ALA A 19 -42.40 10.39 -21.37
C ALA A 19 -41.57 10.65 -20.10
N VAL A 20 -41.99 10.11 -18.95
CA VAL A 20 -41.25 10.22 -17.68
C VAL A 20 -39.91 9.48 -17.77
N LEU A 21 -39.88 8.27 -18.33
CA LEU A 21 -38.64 7.50 -18.50
C LEU A 21 -37.67 8.19 -19.47
N LEU A 22 -38.18 8.73 -20.58
CA LEU A 22 -37.38 9.53 -21.51
C LEU A 22 -36.80 10.76 -20.81
N PHE A 23 -37.62 11.50 -20.07
CA PHE A 23 -37.16 12.68 -19.33
C PHE A 23 -36.10 12.32 -18.28
N ALA A 24 -36.30 11.25 -17.52
CA ALA A 24 -35.33 10.75 -16.54
C ALA A 24 -34.00 10.33 -17.21
N SER A 25 -34.05 9.67 -18.37
CA SER A 25 -32.85 9.28 -19.12
C SER A 25 -32.07 10.48 -19.65
N VAL A 26 -32.76 11.54 -20.07
CA VAL A 26 -32.13 12.80 -20.52
C VAL A 26 -31.45 13.50 -19.34
N LEU A 27 -32.10 13.57 -18.17
CA LEU A 27 -31.51 14.15 -16.97
C LEU A 27 -30.28 13.36 -16.49
N ALA A 28 -30.37 12.02 -16.45
CA ALA A 28 -29.24 11.16 -16.07
C ALA A 28 -28.06 11.32 -17.03
N SER A 29 -28.34 11.40 -18.34
CA SER A 29 -27.30 11.63 -19.36
C SER A 29 -26.67 13.01 -19.23
N ALA A 30 -27.48 14.06 -19.01
CA ALA A 30 -26.98 15.42 -18.80
C ALA A 30 -26.11 15.52 -17.53
N TYR A 31 -26.52 14.88 -16.43
CA TYR A 31 -25.73 14.80 -15.22
C TYR A 31 -24.41 14.06 -15.46
N PHE A 32 -24.45 12.89 -16.11
CA PHE A 32 -23.25 12.11 -16.43
C PHE A 32 -22.26 12.88 -17.31
N ILE A 33 -22.76 13.61 -18.31
CA ILE A 33 -21.92 14.48 -19.18
C ILE A 33 -21.31 15.63 -18.36
N ALA A 34 -22.11 16.29 -17.52
CA ALA A 34 -21.65 17.39 -16.69
C ALA A 34 -20.58 16.93 -15.68
N ASP A 35 -20.81 15.79 -15.03
CA ASP A 35 -19.87 15.15 -14.10
C ASP A 35 -18.56 14.77 -14.80
N ARG A 36 -18.64 14.07 -15.94
CA ARG A 36 -17.46 13.74 -16.76
C ARG A 36 -16.70 14.98 -17.22
N SER A 37 -17.41 16.05 -17.58
CA SER A 37 -16.80 17.30 -18.03
C SER A 37 -16.15 18.08 -16.87
N PHE A 38 -16.75 18.03 -15.68
CA PHE A 38 -16.15 18.56 -14.46
C PHE A 38 -14.88 17.80 -14.09
N MET A 39 -14.93 16.47 -14.10
CA MET A 39 -13.75 15.62 -13.83
C MET A 39 -12.63 15.86 -14.84
N ARG A 40 -12.93 15.94 -16.15
CA ARG A 40 -11.91 16.25 -17.17
C ARG A 40 -11.26 17.60 -16.96
N ARG A 41 -12.03 18.65 -16.69
CA ARG A 41 -11.47 19.99 -16.42
C ARG A 41 -10.58 20.00 -15.19
N ASN A 42 -10.94 19.25 -14.15
CA ASN A 42 -10.08 19.09 -12.97
C ASN A 42 -8.81 18.31 -13.32
N GLN A 43 -8.90 17.23 -14.09
CA GLN A 43 -7.73 16.49 -14.57
C GLN A 43 -6.80 17.37 -15.41
N GLU A 44 -7.35 18.17 -16.34
CA GLU A 44 -6.57 19.11 -17.16
C GLU A 44 -5.90 20.19 -16.30
N LYS A 45 -6.61 20.71 -15.30
CA LYS A 45 -6.08 21.72 -14.36
C LYS A 45 -4.86 21.22 -13.60
N TYR A 46 -4.85 19.95 -13.20
CA TYR A 46 -3.76 19.35 -12.41
C TYR A 46 -2.85 18.44 -13.24
N ARG A 47 -2.96 18.48 -14.58
CA ARG A 47 -2.27 17.52 -15.45
C ARG A 47 -0.76 17.62 -15.34
N ALA A 48 -0.22 18.83 -15.45
CA ALA A 48 1.22 19.06 -15.37
C ALA A 48 1.79 18.63 -14.01
N ASP A 49 1.09 18.94 -12.92
CA ASP A 49 1.50 18.54 -11.57
C ASP A 49 1.46 17.02 -11.40
N THR A 50 0.45 16.36 -11.97
CA THR A 50 0.30 14.88 -11.93
C THR A 50 1.37 14.19 -12.76
N GLU A 51 1.68 14.71 -13.94
CA GLU A 51 2.76 14.21 -14.81
C GLU A 51 4.14 14.37 -14.13
N TRP A 52 4.40 15.54 -13.55
CA TRP A 52 5.62 15.79 -12.79
C TRP A 52 5.73 14.88 -11.57
N LEU A 53 4.66 14.72 -10.80
CA LEU A 53 4.62 13.81 -9.65
C LEU A 53 4.86 12.36 -10.06
N GLY A 54 4.30 11.93 -11.20
CA GLY A 54 4.56 10.61 -11.77
C GLY A 54 6.03 10.38 -12.10
N ALA A 55 6.67 11.35 -12.76
CA ALA A 55 8.10 11.29 -13.06
C ALA A 55 8.95 11.26 -11.77
N LEU A 56 8.58 12.06 -10.76
CA LEU A 56 9.24 12.05 -9.46
C LEU A 56 9.13 10.68 -8.79
N ILE A 57 7.92 10.11 -8.69
CA ILE A 57 7.69 8.79 -8.09
C ILE A 57 8.52 7.71 -8.82
N ALA A 58 8.56 7.74 -10.16
CA ALA A 58 9.36 6.79 -10.92
C ALA A 58 10.86 6.90 -10.59
N ALA A 59 11.38 8.13 -10.47
CA ALA A 59 12.77 8.38 -10.08
C ALA A 59 13.06 7.91 -8.63
N GLU A 60 12.15 8.16 -7.69
CA GLU A 60 12.28 7.70 -6.30
C GLU A 60 12.26 6.17 -6.20
N LYS A 61 11.36 5.48 -6.92
CA LYS A 61 11.34 4.01 -6.98
C LYS A 61 12.64 3.46 -7.56
N GLN A 62 13.17 4.08 -8.62
CA GLN A 62 14.47 3.73 -9.17
C GLN A 62 15.59 3.91 -8.14
N TRP A 63 15.59 5.03 -7.40
CA TRP A 63 16.58 5.30 -6.37
C TRP A 63 16.53 4.25 -5.25
N ILE A 64 15.35 3.89 -4.74
CA ILE A 64 15.20 2.85 -3.71
C ILE A 64 15.79 1.51 -4.19
N ARG A 65 15.51 1.10 -5.44
CA ARG A 65 16.08 -0.13 -6.02
C ARG A 65 17.59 -0.06 -6.16
N GLN A 66 18.13 1.08 -6.60
CA GLN A 66 19.58 1.28 -6.71
C GLN A 66 20.29 1.30 -5.36
N ASN A 67 19.57 1.68 -4.30
CA ASN A 67 20.07 1.70 -2.94
C ASN A 67 19.80 0.40 -2.17
N GLN A 68 19.38 -0.67 -2.87
CA GLN A 68 19.26 -1.99 -2.27
C GLN A 68 20.63 -2.68 -2.19
N GLY A 69 21.00 -3.14 -1.00
CA GLY A 69 22.19 -3.95 -0.76
C GLY A 69 22.06 -5.37 -1.31
N ALA A 70 23.20 -6.05 -1.44
CA ALA A 70 23.27 -7.37 -2.08
C ALA A 70 22.46 -8.47 -1.37
N ASP A 71 22.18 -8.33 -0.07
CA ASP A 71 21.36 -9.30 0.66
C ASP A 71 19.89 -8.87 0.74
N GLY A 72 19.50 -7.75 0.12
CA GLY A 72 18.14 -7.21 0.13
C GLY A 72 17.92 -6.00 1.03
N GLN A 73 18.95 -5.50 1.71
CA GLN A 73 18.84 -4.32 2.59
C GLN A 73 18.37 -3.08 1.84
N ILE A 74 17.47 -2.28 2.39
CA ILE A 74 17.16 -0.96 1.82
C ILE A 74 17.86 0.09 2.69
N TYR A 75 18.87 0.76 2.14
CA TYR A 75 19.66 1.75 2.86
C TYR A 75 18.97 3.13 2.92
N MET A 76 19.18 3.85 4.03
CA MET A 76 18.55 5.16 4.28
C MET A 76 19.34 6.36 3.73
N ASN A 77 20.61 6.18 3.34
CA ASN A 77 21.49 7.26 2.89
C ASN A 77 21.95 7.07 1.44
N GLY A 78 22.30 8.17 0.76
CA GLY A 78 22.74 8.25 -0.65
C GLY A 78 24.10 7.61 -0.96
N GLU A 79 24.93 8.21 -1.83
CA GLU A 79 26.12 7.68 -2.58
C GLU A 79 27.06 6.59 -1.98
N LYS A 80 26.95 6.18 -0.72
CA LYS A 80 27.59 5.00 -0.11
C LYS A 80 26.57 4.18 0.69
N ALA A 81 26.72 2.85 0.71
CA ALA A 81 25.89 1.95 1.53
C ALA A 81 25.74 2.51 2.97
N GLY A 82 24.49 2.73 3.35
CA GLY A 82 24.10 3.52 4.52
C GLY A 82 23.61 2.69 5.69
N ASP A 83 23.07 3.37 6.70
CA ASP A 83 22.38 2.71 7.81
C ASP A 83 21.06 2.11 7.30
N VAL A 84 20.59 1.05 7.98
CA VAL A 84 19.27 0.46 7.74
C VAL A 84 18.44 0.66 9.00
N ASP A 85 17.37 1.42 8.83
CA ASP A 85 16.29 1.49 9.80
C ASP A 85 15.11 0.71 9.22
N PRO A 86 14.78 -0.47 9.79
CA PRO A 86 13.71 -1.31 9.25
C PRO A 86 12.34 -0.65 9.25
N TYR A 87 12.06 0.33 10.11
CA TYR A 87 10.80 1.05 10.08
C TYR A 87 10.67 1.86 8.78
N PHE A 88 11.68 2.69 8.47
CA PHE A 88 11.69 3.49 7.26
C PHE A 88 11.87 2.65 6.00
N ALA A 89 12.70 1.61 6.05
CA ALA A 89 12.89 0.68 4.95
C ALA A 89 11.58 -0.08 4.61
N CYS A 90 10.74 -0.42 5.59
CA CYS A 90 9.41 -0.97 5.31
C CYS A 90 8.52 0.03 4.55
N HIS A 91 8.58 1.32 4.89
CA HIS A 91 7.80 2.36 4.21
C HIS A 91 8.32 2.64 2.79
N ALA A 92 9.64 2.62 2.59
CA ALA A 92 10.24 2.70 1.26
C ALA A 92 9.79 1.51 0.38
N ALA A 93 9.79 0.29 0.94
CA ALA A 93 9.29 -0.90 0.27
C ALA A 93 7.78 -0.82 -0.03
N LEU A 94 6.96 -0.26 0.87
CA LEU A 94 5.55 0.03 0.57
C LEU A 94 5.41 1.02 -0.59
N GLY A 95 6.29 2.02 -0.68
CA GLY A 95 6.36 2.95 -1.80
C GLY A 95 6.65 2.27 -3.14
N LEU A 96 7.47 1.22 -3.16
CA LEU A 96 7.68 0.38 -4.35
C LEU A 96 6.39 -0.34 -4.78
N LEU A 97 5.64 -0.89 -3.82
CA LEU A 97 4.36 -1.56 -4.07
C LEU A 97 3.21 -0.60 -4.38
N ALA A 98 3.36 0.70 -4.13
CA ALA A 98 2.31 1.67 -4.38
C ALA A 98 2.10 1.85 -5.90
N GLY A 99 0.93 1.42 -6.37
CA GLY A 99 0.40 1.77 -7.70
C GLY A 99 -0.68 2.82 -7.53
N ALA A 100 -0.33 4.10 -7.64
CA ALA A 100 -1.31 5.19 -7.65
C ALA A 100 -1.53 5.68 -9.10
N HIS A 101 -2.74 6.10 -9.46
CA HIS A 101 -3.02 6.89 -10.67
C HIS A 101 -2.54 6.32 -12.03
N GLY A 102 -2.57 5.01 -12.23
CA GLY A 102 -2.15 4.40 -13.51
C GLY A 102 -0.64 4.21 -13.65
N PHE A 103 0.12 4.37 -12.56
CA PHE A 103 1.51 3.89 -12.49
C PHE A 103 1.49 2.39 -12.17
N GLU A 104 1.97 1.59 -13.12
CA GLU A 104 2.12 0.15 -12.96
C GLU A 104 3.16 -0.16 -11.88
N VAL A 105 2.91 -1.21 -11.09
CA VAL A 105 3.96 -1.78 -10.24
C VAL A 105 4.83 -2.64 -11.13
N HIS A 106 6.12 -2.34 -11.20
CA HIS A 106 7.05 -3.11 -12.03
C HIS A 106 7.46 -4.41 -11.32
N GLU A 107 7.75 -5.46 -12.08
CA GLU A 107 8.25 -6.74 -11.51
C GLU A 107 9.50 -6.54 -10.65
N GLU A 108 10.39 -5.64 -11.06
CA GLU A 108 11.58 -5.25 -10.28
C GLU A 108 11.24 -4.64 -8.92
N ASP A 109 10.13 -3.89 -8.80
CA ASP A 109 9.68 -3.33 -7.54
C ASP A 109 9.27 -4.46 -6.59
N VAL A 110 8.53 -5.43 -7.11
CA VAL A 110 8.10 -6.63 -6.37
C VAL A 110 9.32 -7.47 -5.93
N MET A 111 10.29 -7.68 -6.82
CA MET A 111 11.51 -8.43 -6.51
C MET A 111 12.33 -7.72 -5.42
N CYS A 112 12.51 -6.39 -5.53
CA CYS A 112 13.21 -5.60 -4.52
C CYS A 112 12.55 -5.75 -3.15
N VAL A 113 11.22 -5.67 -3.09
CA VAL A 113 10.47 -5.86 -1.83
C VAL A 113 10.61 -7.28 -1.29
N ARG A 114 10.58 -8.30 -2.16
CA ARG A 114 10.78 -9.70 -1.77
C ARG A 114 12.13 -9.91 -1.10
N GLU A 115 13.21 -9.39 -1.68
CA GLU A 115 14.55 -9.53 -1.11
C GLU A 115 14.70 -8.77 0.21
N TYR A 116 14.08 -7.60 0.33
CA TYR A 116 14.02 -6.90 1.61
C TYR A 116 13.26 -7.69 2.68
N LEU A 117 12.12 -8.30 2.34
CA LEU A 117 11.40 -9.17 3.26
C LEU A 117 12.24 -10.38 3.67
N ASN A 118 12.92 -11.05 2.74
CA ASN A 118 13.87 -12.13 3.05
C ASN A 118 14.90 -11.71 4.11
N TRP A 119 15.57 -10.58 3.87
CA TRP A 119 16.57 -10.05 4.77
C TRP A 119 15.98 -9.69 6.14
N HIS A 120 14.89 -8.91 6.14
CA HIS A 120 14.31 -8.39 7.37
C HIS A 120 13.73 -9.52 8.24
N THR A 121 13.05 -10.51 7.64
CA THR A 121 12.55 -11.68 8.36
C THR A 121 13.69 -12.45 9.01
N ALA A 122 14.79 -12.69 8.28
CA ALA A 122 15.96 -13.39 8.85
C ALA A 122 16.53 -12.64 10.06
N ARG A 123 16.69 -11.32 9.95
CA ARG A 123 17.14 -10.46 11.05
C ARG A 123 16.19 -10.47 12.26
N LEU A 124 14.87 -10.53 12.01
CA LEU A 124 13.86 -10.58 13.05
C LEU A 124 13.87 -11.91 13.82
N ILE A 125 14.09 -13.02 13.10
CA ILE A 125 14.23 -14.36 13.69
C ILE A 125 15.49 -14.41 14.57
N GLU A 126 16.63 -13.95 14.04
CA GLU A 126 17.91 -13.89 14.77
C GLU A 126 17.83 -13.09 16.07
N SER A 127 17.00 -12.04 16.11
CA SER A 127 16.83 -11.19 17.28
C SER A 127 15.72 -11.66 18.23
N GLY A 128 15.08 -12.80 17.97
CA GLY A 128 13.99 -13.30 18.80
C GLY A 128 12.75 -12.42 18.80
N GLY A 129 12.52 -11.66 17.72
CA GLY A 129 11.32 -10.85 17.54
C GLY A 129 11.47 -9.39 17.94
N ILE A 130 12.71 -8.93 18.18
CA ILE A 130 13.01 -7.54 18.55
C ILE A 130 13.80 -6.90 17.41
N THR A 131 13.10 -6.13 16.57
CA THR A 131 13.74 -5.38 15.48
C THR A 131 14.81 -4.43 16.03
N GLY A 132 15.92 -4.30 15.31
CA GLY A 132 16.98 -3.36 15.65
C GLY A 132 17.23 -2.36 14.54
N VAL A 133 18.01 -1.32 14.87
CA VAL A 133 18.56 -0.38 13.88
C VAL A 133 19.99 -0.82 13.56
N TYR A 134 20.39 -0.67 12.31
CA TYR A 134 21.67 -1.16 11.83
C TYR A 134 22.51 -0.03 11.25
N ARG A 135 23.79 -0.02 11.63
CA ARG A 135 24.80 0.90 11.12
C ARG A 135 25.72 0.22 10.14
N TYR A 136 25.96 0.85 9.00
CA TYR A 136 26.96 0.35 8.06
C TYR A 136 28.34 0.87 8.45
N THR A 137 29.29 -0.04 8.69
CA THR A 137 30.66 0.27 9.11
C THR A 137 31.60 -0.75 8.49
N ASP A 138 32.66 -0.27 7.83
CA ASP A 138 33.73 -1.10 7.24
C ASP A 138 33.24 -2.27 6.38
N GLY A 139 32.23 -2.02 5.54
CA GLY A 139 31.70 -3.04 4.63
C GLY A 139 30.69 -4.00 5.26
N ARG A 140 30.25 -3.74 6.50
CA ARG A 140 29.33 -4.61 7.24
C ARG A 140 28.22 -3.82 7.90
N LEU A 141 27.05 -4.44 7.98
CA LEU A 141 25.88 -3.89 8.63
C LEU A 141 25.80 -4.44 10.06
N LEU A 142 26.00 -3.58 11.06
CA LEU A 142 26.07 -3.94 12.48
C LEU A 142 24.83 -3.44 13.22
N ARG A 143 24.20 -4.31 14.01
CA ARG A 143 23.08 -3.91 14.87
C ARG A 143 23.61 -3.01 15.99
N ILE A 144 23.10 -1.78 16.07
CA ILE A 144 23.57 -0.77 17.05
C ILE A 144 22.61 -0.56 18.21
N GLY A 145 21.37 -1.06 18.12
CA GLY A 145 20.38 -0.92 19.18
C GLY A 145 19.09 -1.65 18.87
N ASN A 146 18.24 -1.77 19.88
CA ASN A 146 16.85 -2.17 19.72
C ASN A 146 16.06 -1.00 19.11
N ALA A 147 14.96 -1.31 18.42
CA ALA A 147 13.96 -0.32 18.04
C ALA A 147 13.42 0.40 19.29
N ASP A 148 13.20 1.70 19.16
CA ASP A 148 12.58 2.55 20.18
C ASP A 148 11.10 2.21 20.41
N SER A 149 10.41 1.77 19.34
CA SER A 149 9.00 1.34 19.34
C SER A 149 8.88 -0.03 18.66
N VAL A 150 9.04 -1.11 19.43
CA VAL A 150 8.97 -2.48 18.91
C VAL A 150 7.61 -2.75 18.24
N ASP A 151 6.53 -2.24 18.80
CA ASP A 151 5.18 -2.35 18.23
C ASP A 151 5.07 -1.72 16.83
N ALA A 152 5.56 -0.49 16.66
CA ALA A 152 5.50 0.23 15.39
C ALA A 152 6.36 -0.44 14.31
N TYR A 153 7.55 -0.93 14.67
CA TYR A 153 8.43 -1.63 13.73
C TYR A 153 7.83 -2.97 13.27
N LEU A 154 7.25 -3.74 14.20
CA LEU A 154 6.56 -4.98 13.86
C LEU A 154 5.27 -4.71 13.06
N GLY A 155 4.56 -3.63 13.38
CA GLY A 155 3.40 -3.17 12.62
C GLY A 155 3.75 -2.87 11.17
N ALA A 156 4.80 -2.07 10.94
CA ALA A 156 5.28 -1.72 9.61
C ALA A 156 5.73 -2.96 8.81
N TYR A 157 6.43 -3.90 9.46
CA TYR A 157 6.82 -5.18 8.84
C TYR A 157 5.61 -6.01 8.41
N LEU A 158 4.63 -6.19 9.30
CA LEU A 158 3.42 -6.97 9.00
C LEU A 158 2.55 -6.29 7.94
N GLU A 159 2.49 -4.95 7.93
CA GLU A 159 1.77 -4.20 6.91
C GLU A 159 2.43 -4.35 5.53
N LEU A 160 3.76 -4.21 5.44
CA LEU A 160 4.48 -4.47 4.19
C LEU A 160 4.23 -5.89 3.69
N MET A 161 4.40 -6.88 4.57
CA MET A 161 4.19 -8.29 4.25
C MET A 161 2.77 -8.54 3.72
N GLY A 162 1.75 -8.01 4.40
CA GLY A 162 0.36 -8.15 3.99
C GLY A 162 0.06 -7.48 2.64
N ASN A 163 0.65 -6.31 2.36
CA ASN A 163 0.52 -5.65 1.07
C ASN A 163 1.21 -6.44 -0.05
N TYR A 164 2.41 -6.97 0.20
CA TYR A 164 3.13 -7.80 -0.75
C TYR A 164 2.34 -9.06 -1.15
N ILE A 165 1.84 -9.81 -0.16
CA ILE A 165 1.05 -11.05 -0.40
C ILE A 165 -0.22 -10.74 -1.19
N ARG A 166 -0.94 -9.66 -0.82
CA ARG A 166 -2.16 -9.24 -1.52
C ARG A 166 -1.88 -8.88 -2.98
N LEU A 167 -0.79 -8.16 -3.23
CA LEU A 167 -0.44 -7.72 -4.58
C LEU A 167 -0.02 -8.88 -5.48
N CYS A 168 0.78 -9.81 -4.96
CA CYS A 168 1.32 -10.91 -5.77
C CYS A 168 0.33 -12.04 -6.02
N GLU A 169 -0.81 -12.07 -5.31
CA GLU A 169 -1.74 -13.20 -5.26
C GLU A 169 -1.05 -14.56 -5.04
N SER A 170 0.14 -14.54 -4.41
CA SER A 170 1.03 -15.70 -4.29
C SER A 170 1.46 -15.90 -2.85
N ALA A 171 1.47 -17.17 -2.45
CA ALA A 171 2.03 -17.66 -1.20
C ALA A 171 3.55 -17.89 -1.28
N ASP A 172 4.17 -17.69 -2.44
CA ASP A 172 5.60 -17.95 -2.63
C ASP A 172 6.45 -17.13 -1.65
N GLY A 173 7.17 -17.84 -0.78
CA GLY A 173 7.98 -17.25 0.28
C GLY A 173 7.34 -17.28 1.68
N LEU A 174 6.03 -17.57 1.79
CA LEU A 174 5.36 -17.66 3.09
C LEU A 174 6.01 -18.68 4.02
N ASP A 175 6.39 -19.84 3.50
CA ASP A 175 7.07 -20.90 4.29
C ASP A 175 8.37 -20.39 4.91
N ARG A 176 9.06 -19.45 4.26
CA ARG A 176 10.31 -18.82 4.74
C ARG A 176 10.02 -17.72 5.77
N TRP A 177 8.86 -17.08 5.67
CA TRP A 177 8.50 -15.95 6.52
C TRP A 177 7.59 -16.32 7.69
N GLU A 178 7.03 -17.54 7.71
CA GLU A 178 6.08 -18.02 8.72
C GLU A 178 6.62 -17.83 10.15
N GLU A 179 7.86 -18.24 10.39
CA GLU A 179 8.49 -18.09 11.70
C GLU A 179 8.59 -16.61 12.12
N GLY A 180 9.06 -15.75 11.22
CA GLY A 180 9.16 -14.31 11.47
C GLY A 180 7.80 -13.64 11.71
N ILE A 181 6.79 -14.01 10.92
CA ILE A 181 5.40 -13.53 11.08
C ILE A 181 4.84 -13.98 12.43
N SER A 182 4.98 -15.27 12.75
CA SER A 182 4.51 -15.84 14.02
C SER A 182 5.17 -15.15 15.21
N LEU A 183 6.48 -14.89 15.11
CA LEU A 183 7.25 -14.20 16.13
C LEU A 183 6.79 -12.74 16.30
N ALA A 184 6.60 -12.00 15.20
CA ALA A 184 6.07 -10.64 15.22
C ALA A 184 4.70 -10.58 15.90
N VAL A 185 3.76 -11.44 15.50
CA VAL A 185 2.41 -11.51 16.07
C VAL A 185 2.45 -11.88 17.55
N LYS A 186 3.30 -12.84 17.94
CA LYS A 186 3.48 -13.23 19.34
C LYS A 186 4.02 -12.07 20.17
N THR A 187 4.99 -11.32 19.65
CA THR A 187 5.57 -10.15 20.32
C THR A 187 4.52 -9.05 20.48
N LEU A 188 3.78 -8.71 19.43
CA LEU A 188 2.69 -7.73 19.51
C LEU A 188 1.62 -8.13 20.53
N ARG A 189 1.19 -9.40 20.55
CA ARG A 189 0.24 -9.90 21.55
C ARG A 189 0.72 -9.73 22.98
N LYS A 190 2.04 -9.86 23.24
CA LYS A 190 2.61 -9.60 24.56
C LYS A 190 2.57 -8.11 24.91
N LEU A 191 2.89 -7.24 23.95
CA LEU A 191 2.87 -5.78 24.13
C LEU A 191 1.43 -5.24 24.31
N THR A 192 0.42 -5.93 23.77
CA THR A 192 -1.00 -5.56 23.88
C THR A 192 -1.76 -6.34 24.95
N ALA A 193 -1.09 -7.08 25.85
CA ALA A 193 -1.77 -7.89 26.87
C ALA A 193 -2.41 -7.04 27.99
N GLY A 194 -2.05 -5.75 28.09
CA GLY A 194 -2.63 -4.77 29.02
C GLY A 194 -3.72 -3.89 28.38
N SER A 195 -4.14 -2.84 29.09
CA SER A 195 -5.17 -1.88 28.63
C SER A 195 -4.63 -0.80 27.67
N LEU A 196 -3.33 -0.53 27.69
CA LEU A 196 -2.59 0.33 26.77
C LEU A 196 -1.47 -0.50 26.12
N THR A 197 -1.27 -0.35 24.81
CA THR A 197 -0.16 -0.99 24.11
C THR A 197 1.16 -0.44 24.64
N ALA A 198 2.03 -1.32 25.15
CA ALA A 198 3.40 -0.95 25.47
C ALA A 198 4.19 -0.78 24.16
N VAL A 199 4.91 0.33 24.01
CA VAL A 199 5.71 0.60 22.81
C VAL A 199 6.94 -0.29 22.73
N SER A 200 7.45 -0.78 23.86
CA SER A 200 8.51 -1.79 23.93
C SER A 200 8.48 -2.53 25.26
N PHE A 201 9.31 -3.58 25.40
CA PHE A 201 9.45 -4.30 26.67
C PHE A 201 10.19 -3.49 27.75
N ASP A 202 11.06 -2.58 27.33
CA ASP A 202 11.89 -1.77 28.22
C ASP A 202 11.19 -0.45 28.62
N ASN A 203 10.21 0.00 27.84
CA ASN A 203 9.42 1.21 28.07
C ASN A 203 7.95 0.86 28.35
N GLY A 204 7.69 0.19 29.48
CA GLY A 204 6.33 0.02 29.98
C GLY A 204 5.72 1.37 30.33
N THR A 205 4.45 1.59 29.94
CA THR A 205 3.64 2.73 30.41
C THR A 205 3.52 2.74 31.92
#